data_AF-A0A0S7EJK6-F1
#
_entry.id   AF-A0A0S7EJK6-F1
#
_cell.length_a   1.000
_cell.length_b   1.000
_cell.length_c   1.000
_cell.angle_alpha   90.00
_cell.angle_beta   90.00
_cell.angle_gamma   90.00
#
_symmetry.space_group_name_H-M   'P 1'
#
loop_
_entity.id
_entity.type
_entity.pdbx_description
1 polymer ?
#
loop_
_entity_poly.entity_id
_entity_poly.type
_entity_poly.pdbx_seq_one_letter_code
_entity_poly.pdbx_strand_id
1 'polypeptide(L)'
;GENRRPIIYWKKGEKYVEELAGHIKESETMILREHLGEKEVQVSLTFDAVEEADLANYTCYVENRIGKRSGSAILQKKGTALVLFPSLSACSLLLHEVEP
;
A
#
# COMPACT_ATOMS: atom_id res chain seq x y z
N GLY A 1 -10.33 23.21 -2.17
CA GLY A 1 -11.09 22.04 -1.69
C GLY A 1 -10.12 20.88 -1.58
N GLU A 2 -10.04 20.26 -0.41
CA GLU A 2 -9.04 19.24 -0.04
C GLU A 2 -9.03 17.97 -0.92
N ASN A 3 -10.04 17.76 -1.76
CA ASN A 3 -10.20 16.59 -2.64
C ASN A 3 -9.29 16.52 -3.88
N ARG A 4 -8.19 17.30 -3.94
CA ARG A 4 -7.27 17.27 -5.10
C ARG A 4 -6.07 16.33 -4.93
N ARG A 5 -5.81 15.83 -3.71
CA ARG A 5 -4.61 15.03 -3.45
C ARG A 5 -4.91 13.53 -3.66
N PRO A 6 -4.07 12.81 -4.42
CA PRO A 6 -4.20 11.36 -4.56
C PRO A 6 -4.03 10.71 -3.19
N ILE A 7 -4.86 9.71 -2.90
CA ILE A 7 -4.85 8.94 -1.65
C ILE A 7 -4.27 7.57 -1.96
N ILE A 8 -3.29 7.15 -1.16
CA ILE A 8 -2.67 5.82 -1.22
C ILE A 8 -2.74 5.18 0.16
N TYR A 9 -3.20 3.92 0.23
CA TYR A 9 -3.39 3.20 1.49
C TYR A 9 -3.47 1.68 1.29
N TRP A 10 -3.21 0.91 2.33
CA TRP A 10 -3.32 -0.54 2.39
C TRP A 10 -4.60 -0.99 3.10
N LYS A 11 -5.08 -2.17 2.72
CA LYS A 11 -6.15 -2.90 3.42
C LYS A 11 -5.85 -4.39 3.55
N LYS A 12 -6.42 -4.99 4.59
CA LYS A 12 -6.54 -6.45 4.75
C LYS A 12 -8.02 -6.83 4.60
N GLY A 13 -8.41 -7.33 3.42
CA GLY A 13 -9.82 -7.45 3.07
C GLY A 13 -10.50 -6.08 3.08
N GLU A 14 -11.55 -5.92 3.89
CA GLU A 14 -12.29 -4.66 4.00
C GLU A 14 -11.72 -3.68 5.03
N LYS A 15 -10.82 -4.15 5.91
CA LYS A 15 -10.28 -3.36 7.03
C LYS A 15 -9.09 -2.49 6.61
N TYR A 16 -9.07 -1.25 7.08
CA TYR A 16 -7.92 -0.36 7.01
C TYR A 16 -6.83 -0.79 8.00
N VAL A 17 -5.59 -0.37 7.79
CA VAL A 17 -4.45 -0.78 8.63
C VAL A 17 -4.60 -0.29 10.06
N GLU A 18 -5.16 0.90 10.28
CA GLU A 18 -5.45 1.45 11.61
C GLU A 18 -6.49 0.63 12.41
N GLU A 19 -7.26 -0.23 11.74
CA GLU A 19 -8.21 -1.15 12.37
C GLU A 19 -7.62 -2.55 12.65
N LEU A 20 -6.35 -2.77 12.28
CA LEU A 20 -5.65 -4.03 12.50
C LEU A 20 -4.92 -4.05 13.85
N ALA A 21 -4.28 -5.18 14.15
CA ALA A 21 -3.45 -5.30 15.34
C ALA A 21 -2.24 -4.36 15.25
N GLY A 22 -1.87 -3.75 16.38
CA GLY A 22 -0.90 -2.64 16.41
C GLY A 22 0.53 -2.99 16.00
N HIS A 23 0.84 -4.28 15.83
CA HIS A 23 2.11 -4.72 15.25
C HIS A 23 2.16 -4.56 13.73
N ILE A 24 1.02 -4.31 13.06
CA ILE A 24 0.94 -3.99 11.63
C ILE A 24 0.85 -2.47 11.50
N LYS A 25 1.76 -1.87 10.73
CA LYS A 25 1.88 -0.42 10.57
C LYS A 25 1.95 -0.03 9.12
N GLU A 26 1.20 1.00 8.78
CA GLU A 26 1.33 1.71 7.51
C GLU A 26 2.27 2.90 7.71
N SER A 27 3.21 3.10 6.77
CA SER A 27 4.06 4.30 6.78
C SER A 27 3.28 5.53 6.34
N GLU A 28 3.82 6.71 6.63
CA GLU A 28 3.40 7.90 5.88
C GLU A 28 3.71 7.73 4.39
N THR A 29 3.01 8.48 3.54
CA THR A 29 3.28 8.50 2.09
C THR A 29 4.58 9.25 1.82
N MET A 30 5.51 8.58 1.16
CA MET A 30 6.81 9.13 0.78
C MET A 30 6.80 9.50 -0.71
N ILE A 31 7.26 10.70 -1.06
CA ILE A 31 7.53 11.08 -2.45
C ILE A 31 8.94 10.63 -2.80
N LEU A 32 9.06 9.70 -3.73
CA LEU A 32 10.34 9.17 -4.22
C LEU A 32 10.93 10.07 -5.30
N ARG A 33 10.09 10.55 -6.22
CA ARG A 33 10.46 11.44 -7.32
C ARG A 33 9.33 12.38 -7.66
N GLU A 34 9.67 13.57 -8.12
CA GLU A 34 8.73 14.53 -8.69
C GLU A 34 9.31 15.15 -9.96
N HIS A 35 8.59 15.08 -11.07
CA HIS A 35 8.99 15.68 -12.34
C HIS A 35 7.77 16.13 -13.13
N LEU A 36 7.74 17.40 -13.54
CA LEU A 36 6.65 17.98 -14.36
C LEU A 36 5.23 17.74 -13.79
N GLY A 37 5.08 17.74 -12.46
CA GLY A 37 3.81 17.47 -11.78
C GLY A 37 3.54 15.98 -11.51
N GLU A 38 4.30 15.08 -12.16
CA GLU A 38 4.21 13.65 -11.85
C GLU A 38 4.93 13.33 -10.54
N LYS A 39 4.29 12.54 -9.68
CA LYS A 39 4.86 12.09 -8.41
C LYS A 39 4.96 10.59 -8.37
N GLU A 40 6.17 10.07 -8.23
CA GLU A 40 6.38 8.71 -7.81
C GLU A 40 6.27 8.67 -6.29
N VAL A 41 5.28 7.95 -5.77
CA VAL A 41 5.05 7.83 -4.33
C VAL A 41 5.13 6.39 -3.86
N GLN A 42 5.38 6.23 -2.56
CA GLN A 42 5.44 4.95 -1.89
C GLN A 42 4.74 5.01 -0.53
N VAL A 43 4.00 3.95 -0.23
CA VAL A 43 3.56 3.62 1.13
C VAL A 43 3.93 2.18 1.44
N SER A 44 4.41 1.94 2.66
CA SER A 44 4.89 0.62 3.08
C SER A 44 4.00 0.05 4.18
N LEU A 45 3.74 -1.26 4.11
CA LEU A 45 3.11 -2.03 5.17
C LEU A 45 4.19 -2.82 5.91
N THR A 46 4.36 -2.56 7.20
CA THR A 46 5.40 -3.15 8.04
C THR A 46 4.76 -3.98 9.16
N PHE A 47 5.41 -5.08 9.53
CA PHE A 47 5.02 -5.94 10.63
C PHE A 47 6.16 -5.94 11.65
N ASP A 48 5.92 -5.47 12.87
CA ASP A 48 6.91 -5.52 13.97
C ASP A 48 7.24 -6.97 14.33
N ALA A 49 6.23 -7.82 14.32
CA ALA A 49 6.30 -9.27 14.43
C ALA A 49 5.23 -9.86 13.51
N VAL A 50 5.49 -11.03 12.92
CA VAL A 50 4.50 -11.71 12.06
C VAL A 50 3.90 -12.89 12.80
N GLU A 51 2.59 -12.91 12.88
CA GLU A 51 1.79 -13.96 13.51
C GLU A 51 1.01 -14.76 12.46
N GLU A 52 0.53 -15.95 12.83
CA GLU A 52 -0.27 -16.78 11.92
C GLU A 52 -1.59 -16.09 11.51
N ALA A 53 -2.15 -15.26 12.39
CA ALA A 53 -3.31 -14.43 12.09
C ALA A 53 -3.05 -13.35 11.03
N ASP A 54 -1.78 -13.04 10.73
CA ASP A 54 -1.40 -12.04 9.73
C ASP A 54 -1.38 -12.60 8.32
N LEU A 55 -1.38 -13.93 8.16
CA LEU A 55 -1.41 -14.57 6.85
C LEU A 55 -2.70 -14.20 6.11
N ALA A 56 -2.56 -13.39 5.07
CA ALA A 56 -3.68 -12.84 4.31
C ALA A 56 -3.22 -12.22 2.99
N ASN A 57 -4.20 -11.83 2.18
CA ASN A 57 -4.00 -10.92 1.07
C ASN A 57 -4.14 -9.46 1.57
N TYR A 58 -3.12 -8.67 1.31
CA TYR A 58 -3.09 -7.24 1.57
C TYR A 58 -3.17 -6.50 0.24
N THR A 59 -4.07 -5.52 0.15
CA THR A 59 -4.29 -4.76 -1.08
C THR A 59 -3.97 -3.30 -0.85
N CYS A 60 -3.06 -2.77 -1.65
CA CYS A 60 -2.78 -1.35 -1.75
C CYS A 60 -3.74 -0.73 -2.76
N TYR A 61 -4.36 0.37 -2.39
CA TYR A 61 -5.27 1.14 -3.22
C TYR A 61 -4.68 2.51 -3.50
N VAL A 62 -4.87 2.98 -4.72
CA VAL A 62 -4.59 4.37 -5.10
C VAL A 62 -5.84 4.96 -5.72
N GLU A 63 -6.25 6.11 -5.21
CA GLU A 63 -7.46 6.80 -5.62
C GLU A 63 -7.16 8.26 -5.89
N ASN A 64 -7.60 8.75 -7.06
CA ASN A 64 -7.52 10.16 -7.44
C ASN A 64 -8.83 10.58 -8.13
N ARG A 65 -8.87 11.82 -8.62
CA ARG A 65 -10.05 12.37 -9.32
C ARG A 65 -10.48 11.61 -10.58
N ILE A 66 -9.59 10.79 -11.15
CA ILE A 66 -9.83 10.02 -12.39
C ILE A 66 -10.40 8.64 -12.04
N GLY A 67 -9.97 8.05 -10.92
CA GLY A 67 -10.53 6.81 -10.43
C GLY A 67 -9.62 6.08 -9.46
N LYS A 68 -9.91 4.78 -9.29
CA LYS A 68 -9.27 3.89 -8.33
C LYS A 68 -8.50 2.77 -9.04
N ARG A 69 -7.32 2.44 -8.52
CA ARG A 69 -6.49 1.29 -8.91
C ARG A 69 -6.01 0.57 -7.66
N SER A 70 -5.59 -0.68 -7.82
CA SER A 70 -5.11 -1.49 -6.69
C SER A 70 -4.12 -2.56 -7.11
N GLY A 71 -3.23 -2.91 -6.19
CA GLY A 71 -2.32 -4.06 -6.30
C GLY A 71 -2.31 -4.87 -5.00
N SER A 72 -2.27 -6.19 -5.12
CA SER A 72 -2.41 -7.12 -3.99
C SER A 72 -1.16 -7.95 -3.76
N ALA A 73 -0.73 -8.07 -2.51
CA ALA A 73 0.38 -8.91 -2.05
C ALA A 73 -0.11 -9.93 -1.02
N ILE A 74 0.33 -11.18 -1.13
CA ILE A 74 -0.11 -12.26 -0.24
C ILE A 74 1.03 -12.64 0.71
N LEU A 75 0.76 -12.54 2.01
CA LEU A 75 1.63 -13.05 3.06
C LEU A 75 1.24 -14.50 3.36
N GLN A 76 2.14 -15.44 3.10
CA GLN A 76 1.92 -16.86 3.31
C GLN A 76 3.07 -17.49 4.09
N LYS A 77 2.76 -18.55 4.84
CA LYS A 77 3.76 -19.39 5.48
C LYS A 77 4.26 -20.43 4.48
N LYS A 78 5.58 -20.55 4.30
CA LYS A 78 6.22 -21.59 3.50
C LYS A 78 7.09 -22.46 4.41
N GLY A 79 6.55 -23.59 4.88
CA GLY A 79 7.24 -24.48 5.81
C GLY A 79 7.37 -23.86 7.20
N THR A 80 8.58 -23.83 7.77
CA THR A 80 8.87 -23.10 9.03
C THR A 80 9.21 -21.62 8.82
N ALA A 81 9.32 -21.18 7.56
CA ALA A 81 9.62 -19.79 7.19
C ALA A 81 8.37 -19.06 6.69
N LEU A 82 8.29 -17.75 6.97
CA LEU A 82 7.28 -16.88 6.39
C LEU A 82 7.84 -16.29 5.10
N VAL A 83 7.09 -16.38 3.99
CA VAL A 83 7.52 -15.88 2.68
C VAL A 83 6.46 -14.90 2.19
N LEU A 84 6.83 -13.63 2.10
CA LEU A 84 6.06 -12.64 1.37
C LEU A 84 6.28 -12.93 -0.11
N PHE A 85 5.24 -13.34 -0.85
CA PHE A 85 5.33 -13.41 -2.30
C PHE A 85 5.05 -12.02 -2.84
N PRO A 86 6.06 -11.28 -3.34
CA PRO A 86 5.80 -10.02 -3.97
C PRO A 86 5.17 -10.33 -5.32
N SER A 87 3.92 -9.92 -5.51
CA SER A 87 3.65 -9.24 -6.77
C SER A 87 4.38 -7.88 -6.79
N LEU A 88 4.61 -7.23 -5.63
CA LEU A 88 5.59 -6.15 -5.39
C LEU A 88 5.64 -5.86 -3.87
N SER A 89 6.82 -5.96 -3.22
CA SER A 89 7.00 -5.64 -1.78
C SER A 89 7.05 -4.13 -1.49
N ALA A 90 6.82 -3.30 -2.52
CA ALA A 90 6.64 -1.87 -2.40
C ALA A 90 5.50 -1.49 -3.34
N CYS A 91 4.47 -0.83 -2.81
CA CYS A 91 3.46 -0.20 -3.66
C CYS A 91 4.07 1.08 -4.23
N SER A 92 4.87 0.94 -5.29
CA SER A 92 5.42 2.08 -6.04
C SER A 92 4.45 2.42 -7.16
N LEU A 93 3.87 3.62 -7.14
CA LEU A 93 3.02 4.12 -8.22
C LEU A 93 3.55 5.46 -8.73
N LEU A 94 3.74 5.56 -10.05
CA LEU A 94 3.86 6.81 -10.79
C LEU A 94 2.46 7.44 -10.89
N LEU A 95 2.21 8.49 -10.12
CA LEU A 95 1.03 9.33 -10.24
C LEU A 95 1.26 10.31 -11.39
N HIS A 96 0.70 10.00 -12.56
CA HIS A 96 0.65 10.94 -13.67
C HIS A 96 -0.42 12.01 -13.36
N GLU A 97 -0.01 13.24 -13.06
CA GLU A 97 -0.91 14.39 -13.10
C GLU A 97 -1.09 14.78 -14.57
N VAL A 98 -2.13 14.25 -15.23
CA VAL A 98 -2.71 14.97 -16.37
C VAL A 98 -3.54 16.11 -15.77
N GLU A 99 -2.95 17.29 -15.64
CA GLU A 99 -3.71 18.55 -15.66
C GLU A 99 -3.87 19.00 -17.14
N PRO A 100 -5.00 19.65 -17.50
CA PRO A 100 -5.37 19.93 -18.88
C PRO A 100 -4.44 20.89 -19.62
#